data_AF-A0A958AGS8-F1
#
_entry.id   AF-A0A958AGS8-F1
#
_cell.length_a   1.000
_cell.length_b   1.000
_cell.length_c   1.000
_cell.angle_alpha   90.00
_cell.angle_beta   90.00
_cell.angle_gamma   90.00
#
_symmetry.space_group_name_H-M   'P 1'
#
loop_
_entity.id
_entity.type
_entity.pdbx_description
1 polymer ?
#
loop_
_entity_poly.entity_id
_entity_poly.type
_entity_poly.pdbx_seq_one_letter_code
_entity_poly.pdbx_strand_id
1 'polypeptide(L)'
;PALGVRGLRVARANEDLLTRQLDAIALAAKELGRDEKSPTWVMAPMVATAREAKWFAGLCAERNLTAGAMIEVPAASLMADKLMPYLDFVSIGTNDLTQYTMAADRMSPQLAYLTDPWQPAVLRLISHTCKEGKRFNTAVGVCGEAAADPLLACVLTGLGVNSLSAASTAIAGVGAQLAAVDLETCQK
;
A
#
# COMPACT_ATOMS: atom_id res chain seq x y z
N PRO A 1 -2.29 3.45 -20.40
CA PRO A 1 -3.52 2.71 -19.99
C PRO A 1 -3.30 1.95 -18.67
N ALA A 2 -4.37 1.47 -18.01
CA ALA A 2 -4.32 0.83 -16.68
C ALA A 2 -3.42 -0.43 -16.64
N LEU A 3 -3.51 -1.30 -17.66
CA LEU A 3 -2.68 -2.51 -17.78
C LEU A 3 -1.37 -2.31 -18.56
N GLY A 4 -0.83 -1.09 -18.57
CA GLY A 4 0.33 -0.70 -19.40
C GLY A 4 1.63 -0.47 -18.63
N VAL A 5 2.55 0.26 -19.27
CA VAL A 5 3.80 0.74 -18.68
C VAL A 5 3.50 1.96 -17.79
N ARG A 6 3.33 1.70 -16.48
CA ARG A 6 3.05 2.71 -15.44
C ARG A 6 3.67 2.32 -14.10
N GLY A 7 3.71 3.26 -13.16
CA GLY A 7 4.32 3.06 -11.84
C GLY A 7 5.79 2.66 -11.96
N LEU A 8 6.23 1.70 -11.15
CA LEU A 8 7.62 1.22 -11.16
C LEU A 8 8.10 0.73 -12.54
N ARG A 9 7.18 0.29 -13.42
CA ARG A 9 7.54 -0.23 -14.75
C ARG A 9 8.10 0.84 -15.68
N VAL A 10 7.78 2.11 -15.46
CA VAL A 10 8.35 3.24 -16.23
C VAL A 10 9.87 3.28 -16.02
N ALA A 11 10.32 3.03 -14.80
CA ALA A 11 11.74 3.03 -14.44
C ALA A 11 12.53 1.90 -15.11
N ARG A 12 11.90 0.80 -15.57
CA ARG A 12 12.65 -0.29 -16.24
C ARG A 12 13.22 0.13 -17.59
N ALA A 13 12.59 1.09 -18.26
CA ALA A 13 13.09 1.65 -19.52
C ALA A 13 14.00 2.87 -19.30
N ASN A 14 13.99 3.45 -18.09
CA ASN A 14 14.74 4.65 -17.74
C ASN A 14 15.04 4.64 -16.23
N GLU A 15 16.02 3.84 -15.84
CA GLU A 15 16.38 3.67 -14.43
C GLU A 15 16.87 5.00 -13.82
N ASP A 16 17.55 5.83 -14.62
CA ASP A 16 18.02 7.17 -14.24
C ASP A 16 16.89 8.08 -13.76
N LEU A 17 15.65 7.88 -14.21
CA LEU A 17 14.50 8.62 -13.69
C LEU A 17 14.24 8.27 -12.22
N LEU A 18 14.23 6.97 -11.90
CA LEU A 18 13.97 6.48 -10.54
C LEU A 18 15.12 6.83 -9.61
N THR A 19 16.37 6.60 -10.02
CA THR A 19 17.53 6.88 -9.17
C THR A 19 17.63 8.36 -8.84
N ARG A 20 17.40 9.27 -9.80
CA ARG A 20 17.35 10.72 -9.52
C ARG A 20 16.23 11.11 -8.55
N GLN A 21 15.06 10.47 -8.62
CA GLN A 21 13.99 10.70 -7.65
C GLN A 21 14.39 10.25 -6.24
N LEU A 22 15.00 9.07 -6.13
CA LEU A 22 15.49 8.54 -4.85
C LEU A 22 16.65 9.39 -4.29
N ASP A 23 17.58 9.84 -5.13
CA ASP A 23 18.67 10.74 -4.77
C ASP A 23 18.13 12.06 -4.22
N ALA A 24 17.11 12.63 -4.87
CA ALA A 24 16.46 13.86 -4.41
C ALA A 24 15.75 13.67 -3.06
N ILE A 25 15.06 12.55 -2.85
CA ILE A 25 14.43 12.23 -1.57
C ILE A 25 15.48 12.06 -0.46
N ALA A 26 16.58 11.35 -0.74
CA ALA A 26 17.67 11.16 0.20
C ALA A 26 18.38 12.47 0.56
N LEU A 27 18.60 13.35 -0.43
CA LEU A 27 19.14 14.68 -0.20
C LEU A 27 18.23 15.50 0.71
N ALA A 28 16.93 15.54 0.42
CA ALA A 28 15.95 16.26 1.25
C ALA A 28 15.88 15.70 2.68
N ALA A 29 15.92 14.37 2.84
CA ALA A 29 15.95 13.73 4.15
C ALA A 29 17.18 14.15 4.97
N LYS A 30 18.35 14.21 4.32
CA LYS A 30 19.60 14.68 4.93
C LYS A 30 19.54 16.15 5.33
N GLU A 31 19.05 17.02 4.45
CA GLU A 31 18.94 18.47 4.71
C GLU A 31 17.99 18.78 5.87
N LEU A 32 16.91 18.01 6.00
CA LEU A 32 15.95 18.12 7.09
C LEU A 32 16.40 17.41 8.38
N GLY A 33 17.60 16.82 8.40
CA GLY A 33 18.14 16.12 9.57
C GLY A 33 17.32 14.89 9.98
N ARG A 34 16.66 14.22 9.02
CA ARG A 34 15.89 13.00 9.30
C ARG A 34 16.84 11.83 9.54
N ASP A 35 16.65 11.13 10.65
CA ASP A 35 17.50 10.04 11.13
C ASP A 35 16.67 8.75 11.35
N GLU A 36 17.29 7.73 11.96
CA GLU A 36 16.64 6.46 12.28
C GLU A 36 15.43 6.59 13.21
N LYS A 37 15.33 7.67 14.00
CA LYS A 37 14.16 7.93 14.87
C LYS A 37 13.00 8.55 14.11
N SER A 38 13.27 9.14 12.95
CA SER A 38 12.30 9.84 12.11
C SER A 38 12.57 9.53 10.63
N PRO A 39 12.58 8.25 10.22
CA PRO A 39 13.05 7.87 8.89
C PRO A 39 12.13 8.38 7.78
N THR A 40 12.70 8.55 6.60
CA THR A 40 11.93 8.82 5.38
C THR A 40 11.57 7.51 4.69
N TRP A 41 10.27 7.25 4.60
CA TRP A 41 9.74 6.04 3.96
C TRP A 41 9.42 6.32 2.51
N VAL A 42 9.83 5.42 1.62
CA VAL A 42 9.59 5.52 0.18
C VAL A 42 8.96 4.23 -0.32
N MET A 43 7.93 4.37 -1.15
CA MET A 43 7.15 3.24 -1.62
C MET A 43 7.06 3.20 -3.14
N ALA A 44 7.28 2.02 -3.72
CA ALA A 44 7.10 1.81 -5.16
C ALA A 44 5.64 1.44 -5.51
N PRO A 45 5.02 2.13 -6.49
CA PRO A 45 3.72 1.74 -7.03
C PRO A 45 3.85 0.63 -8.09
N MET A 46 2.77 -0.12 -8.31
CA MET A 46 2.61 -1.15 -9.36
C MET A 46 3.64 -2.29 -9.28
N VAL A 47 4.16 -2.58 -8.09
CA VAL A 47 4.98 -3.78 -7.84
C VAL A 47 4.09 -5.01 -8.04
N ALA A 48 4.55 -5.97 -8.83
CA ALA A 48 3.82 -7.22 -9.08
C ALA A 48 4.64 -8.47 -8.75
N THR A 49 5.97 -8.36 -8.66
CA THR A 49 6.86 -9.51 -8.46
C THR A 49 7.88 -9.27 -7.37
N ALA A 50 8.34 -10.36 -6.74
CA ALA A 50 9.43 -10.32 -5.75
C ALA A 50 10.74 -9.72 -6.32
N ARG A 51 11.00 -9.93 -7.62
CA ARG A 51 12.18 -9.34 -8.28
C ARG A 51 12.09 -7.81 -8.35
N GLU A 52 10.90 -7.28 -8.64
CA GLU A 52 10.68 -5.82 -8.63
C GLU A 52 10.81 -5.26 -7.21
N ALA A 53 10.23 -5.92 -6.21
CA ALA A 53 10.35 -5.52 -4.80
C ALA A 53 11.82 -5.50 -4.35
N LYS A 54 12.57 -6.58 -4.61
CA LYS A 54 13.99 -6.69 -4.28
C LYS A 54 14.84 -5.62 -4.97
N TRP A 55 14.60 -5.38 -6.25
CA TRP A 55 15.32 -4.36 -7.02
C TRP A 55 15.10 -2.97 -6.44
N PHE A 56 13.84 -2.57 -6.21
CA PHE A 56 13.52 -1.28 -5.62
C PHE A 56 14.10 -1.11 -4.21
N ALA A 57 13.94 -2.14 -3.36
CA ALA A 57 14.50 -2.11 -2.01
C ALA A 57 16.02 -1.95 -2.00
N GLY A 58 16.74 -2.58 -2.93
CA GLY A 58 18.18 -2.39 -3.10
C GLY A 58 18.56 -0.93 -3.39
N LEU A 59 17.84 -0.28 -4.32
CA LEU A 59 18.07 1.13 -4.66
C LEU A 59 17.80 2.07 -3.48
N CYS A 60 16.78 1.79 -2.66
CA CYS A 60 16.51 2.53 -1.43
C CYS A 60 17.59 2.31 -0.37
N ALA A 61 18.06 1.08 -0.19
CA ALA A 61 19.09 0.73 0.79
C ALA A 61 20.42 1.44 0.53
N GLU A 62 20.83 1.56 -0.74
CA GLU A 62 22.02 2.34 -1.15
C GLU A 62 21.98 3.81 -0.70
N ARG A 63 20.77 4.32 -0.39
CA ARG A 63 20.50 5.72 -0.05
C ARG A 63 20.03 5.89 1.39
N ASN A 64 20.09 4.85 2.21
CA ASN A 64 19.58 4.83 3.59
C ASN A 64 18.09 5.23 3.69
N LEU A 65 17.28 4.80 2.73
CA LEU A 65 15.83 5.03 2.71
C LEU A 65 15.09 3.74 3.12
N THR A 66 14.03 3.88 3.91
CA THR A 66 13.13 2.77 4.26
C THR A 66 12.25 2.42 3.06
N ALA A 67 12.29 1.16 2.63
CA ALA A 67 11.67 0.72 1.40
C ALA A 67 10.32 0.04 1.65
N GLY A 68 9.30 0.46 0.91
CA GLY A 68 8.01 -0.20 0.88
C GLY A 68 7.49 -0.44 -0.53
N ALA A 69 6.38 -1.18 -0.62
CA ALA A 69 5.66 -1.38 -1.89
C ALA A 69 4.16 -1.16 -1.72
N MET A 70 3.54 -0.63 -2.78
CA MET A 70 2.09 -0.58 -2.84
C MET A 70 1.54 -1.95 -3.26
N ILE A 71 0.69 -2.54 -2.43
CA ILE A 71 -0.06 -3.76 -2.75
C ILE A 71 -1.36 -3.35 -3.44
N GLU A 72 -1.23 -3.06 -4.72
CA GLU A 72 -2.33 -2.63 -5.58
C GLU A 72 -2.53 -3.54 -6.80
N VAL A 73 -1.66 -4.55 -6.98
CA VAL A 73 -1.79 -5.59 -7.99
C VAL A 73 -2.18 -6.90 -7.30
N PRO A 74 -3.21 -7.65 -7.75
CA PRO A 74 -3.63 -8.89 -7.08
C PRO A 74 -2.49 -9.91 -6.92
N ALA A 75 -1.59 -10.00 -7.90
CA ALA A 75 -0.39 -10.83 -7.82
C ALA A 75 0.53 -10.47 -6.65
N ALA A 76 0.66 -9.18 -6.31
CA ALA A 76 1.47 -8.73 -5.17
C ALA A 76 0.86 -9.16 -3.83
N SER A 77 -0.47 -9.15 -3.72
CA SER A 77 -1.17 -9.67 -2.54
C SER A 77 -1.01 -11.18 -2.42
N LEU A 78 -1.26 -11.94 -3.49
CA LEU A 78 -1.14 -13.40 -3.52
C LEU A 78 0.29 -13.91 -3.27
N MET A 79 1.29 -13.09 -3.59
CA MET A 79 2.71 -13.40 -3.43
C MET A 79 3.36 -12.60 -2.30
N ALA A 80 2.57 -12.07 -1.36
CA ALA A 80 3.06 -11.22 -0.28
C ALA A 80 4.21 -11.88 0.50
N ASP A 81 4.15 -13.20 0.69
CA ASP A 81 5.21 -14.00 1.34
C ASP A 81 6.57 -13.97 0.62
N LYS A 82 6.58 -13.65 -0.68
CA LYS A 82 7.80 -13.49 -1.49
C LYS A 82 8.25 -12.03 -1.60
N LEU A 83 7.36 -11.07 -1.36
CA LEU A 83 7.64 -9.64 -1.46
C LEU A 83 8.16 -9.10 -0.12
N MET A 84 7.45 -9.39 0.96
CA MET A 84 7.69 -8.85 2.31
C MET A 84 9.10 -9.11 2.88
N PRO A 85 9.80 -10.23 2.56
CA PRO A 85 11.19 -10.40 3.00
C PRO A 85 12.17 -9.32 2.52
N TYR A 86 11.80 -8.49 1.54
CA TYR A 86 12.63 -7.41 1.01
C TYR A 86 12.15 -6.01 1.41
N LEU A 87 11.03 -5.89 2.13
CA LEU A 87 10.33 -4.62 2.34
C LEU A 87 10.11 -4.37 3.83
N ASP A 88 10.32 -3.13 4.25
CA ASP A 88 10.10 -2.70 5.63
C ASP A 88 8.61 -2.51 5.94
N PHE A 89 7.84 -2.10 4.94
CA PHE A 89 6.39 -1.90 5.04
C PHE A 89 5.70 -2.09 3.69
N VAL A 90 4.38 -2.24 3.72
CA VAL A 90 3.55 -2.20 2.53
C VAL A 90 2.31 -1.33 2.78
N SER A 91 1.76 -0.75 1.72
CA SER A 91 0.46 -0.06 1.77
C SER A 91 -0.46 -0.60 0.70
N ILE A 92 -1.69 -0.92 1.06
CA ILE A 92 -2.68 -1.43 0.12
C ILE A 92 -3.32 -0.22 -0.59
N GLY A 93 -3.16 -0.18 -1.91
CA GLY A 93 -3.84 0.79 -2.77
C GLY A 93 -5.17 0.23 -3.24
N THR A 94 -6.24 0.44 -2.46
CA THR A 94 -7.52 -0.24 -2.70
C THR A 94 -8.15 0.10 -4.03
N ASN A 95 -7.95 1.32 -4.54
CA ASN A 95 -8.57 1.74 -5.80
C ASN A 95 -8.08 0.88 -6.99
N ASP A 96 -6.76 0.71 -7.11
CA ASP A 96 -6.17 -0.11 -8.18
C ASP A 96 -6.32 -1.62 -7.86
N LEU A 97 -6.24 -2.02 -6.58
CA LEU A 97 -6.47 -3.42 -6.18
C LEU A 97 -7.88 -3.88 -6.56
N THR A 98 -8.91 -3.08 -6.27
CA THR A 98 -10.30 -3.39 -6.63
C THR A 98 -10.46 -3.44 -8.14
N GLN A 99 -9.96 -2.44 -8.88
CA GLN A 99 -10.03 -2.41 -10.33
C GLN A 99 -9.45 -3.67 -10.98
N TYR A 100 -8.25 -4.11 -10.56
CA TYR A 100 -7.62 -5.28 -11.16
C TYR A 100 -8.21 -6.60 -10.67
N THR A 101 -8.66 -6.66 -9.41
CA THR A 101 -9.32 -7.87 -8.86
C THR A 101 -10.66 -8.12 -9.54
N MET A 102 -11.42 -7.05 -9.78
CA MET A 102 -12.77 -7.11 -10.34
C MET A 102 -12.78 -6.95 -11.87
N ALA A 103 -11.61 -6.75 -12.49
CA ALA A 103 -11.44 -6.47 -13.91
C ALA A 103 -12.34 -5.33 -14.42
N ALA A 104 -12.47 -4.27 -13.61
CA ALA A 104 -13.42 -3.19 -13.81
C ALA A 104 -12.73 -1.83 -13.74
N ASP A 105 -12.71 -1.09 -14.85
CA ASP A 105 -12.13 0.26 -14.90
C ASP A 105 -12.95 1.22 -14.02
N ARG A 106 -12.30 1.81 -13.01
CA ARG A 106 -12.94 2.77 -12.08
C ARG A 106 -13.43 4.05 -12.74
N MET A 107 -12.97 4.35 -13.95
CA MET A 107 -13.43 5.49 -14.74
C MET A 107 -14.71 5.17 -15.52
N SER A 108 -15.17 3.91 -15.54
CA SER A 108 -16.40 3.50 -16.23
C SER A 108 -17.62 3.56 -15.29
N PRO A 109 -18.57 4.49 -15.52
CA PRO A 109 -19.77 4.57 -14.69
C PRO A 109 -20.62 3.29 -14.72
N GLN A 110 -20.59 2.55 -15.83
CA GLN A 110 -21.32 1.29 -15.99
C GLN A 110 -20.78 0.17 -15.10
N LEU A 111 -19.55 0.31 -14.58
CA LEU A 111 -18.89 -0.69 -13.75
C LEU A 111 -18.77 -0.28 -12.29
N ALA A 112 -19.40 0.84 -11.87
CA ALA A 112 -19.29 1.35 -10.51
C ALA A 112 -19.68 0.33 -9.43
N TYR A 113 -20.63 -0.56 -9.74
CA TYR A 113 -21.05 -1.64 -8.82
C TYR A 113 -19.93 -2.68 -8.55
N LEU A 114 -18.94 -2.79 -9.43
CA LEU A 114 -17.77 -3.66 -9.27
C LEU A 114 -16.60 -2.96 -8.56
N THR A 115 -16.63 -1.63 -8.44
CA THR A 115 -15.53 -0.86 -7.85
C THR A 115 -15.78 -0.45 -6.40
N ASP A 116 -16.80 -1.02 -5.77
CA ASP A 116 -17.08 -0.87 -4.35
C ASP A 116 -15.89 -1.39 -3.50
N PRO A 117 -15.37 -0.64 -2.53
CA PRO A 117 -14.29 -1.12 -1.65
C PRO A 117 -14.71 -2.30 -0.74
N TRP A 118 -16.02 -2.57 -0.58
CA TRP A 118 -16.57 -3.69 0.18
C TRP A 118 -16.60 -5.02 -0.59
N GLN A 119 -16.07 -5.07 -1.81
CA GLN A 119 -16.02 -6.30 -2.60
C GLN A 119 -15.34 -7.44 -1.83
N PRO A 120 -16.01 -8.58 -1.59
CA PRO A 120 -15.48 -9.65 -0.74
C PRO A 120 -14.16 -10.24 -1.23
N ALA A 121 -13.94 -10.28 -2.55
CA ALA A 121 -12.68 -10.71 -3.13
C ALA A 121 -11.52 -9.79 -2.73
N VAL A 122 -11.74 -8.49 -2.71
CA VAL A 122 -10.76 -7.48 -2.30
C VAL A 122 -10.46 -7.60 -0.81
N LEU A 123 -11.50 -7.72 0.03
CA LEU A 123 -11.33 -7.91 1.47
C LEU A 123 -10.55 -9.19 1.80
N ARG A 124 -10.73 -10.27 1.03
CA ARG A 124 -9.92 -11.50 1.17
C ARG A 124 -8.45 -11.28 0.82
N LEU A 125 -8.15 -10.52 -0.22
CA LEU A 125 -6.77 -10.15 -0.58
C LEU A 125 -6.14 -9.27 0.50
N ILE A 126 -6.89 -8.31 1.05
CA ILE A 126 -6.45 -7.48 2.18
C ILE A 126 -6.12 -8.37 3.38
N SER A 127 -7.06 -9.24 3.79
CA SER A 127 -6.86 -10.17 4.90
C SER A 127 -5.63 -11.07 4.70
N HIS A 128 -5.44 -11.61 3.49
CA HIS A 128 -4.26 -12.42 3.17
C HIS A 128 -2.96 -11.61 3.31
N THR A 129 -2.95 -10.39 2.78
CA THR A 129 -1.81 -9.48 2.89
C THR A 129 -1.49 -9.18 4.36
N CYS A 130 -2.48 -8.88 5.19
CA CYS A 130 -2.28 -8.65 6.62
C CYS A 130 -1.74 -9.89 7.36
N LYS A 131 -2.21 -11.08 7.00
CA LYS A 131 -1.70 -12.35 7.56
C LYS A 131 -0.21 -12.56 7.24
N GLU A 132 0.18 -12.35 5.99
CA GLU A 132 1.60 -12.44 5.62
C GLU A 132 2.41 -11.31 6.27
N GLY A 133 1.86 -10.08 6.35
CA GLY A 133 2.51 -8.96 7.03
C GLY A 133 2.85 -9.28 8.48
N LYS A 134 1.89 -9.86 9.21
CA LYS A 134 2.12 -10.37 10.57
C LYS A 134 3.19 -11.47 10.61
N ARG A 135 3.19 -12.40 9.65
CA ARG A 135 4.15 -13.51 9.58
C ARG A 135 5.58 -13.05 9.35
N PHE A 136 5.78 -12.02 8.53
CA PHE A 136 7.10 -11.48 8.18
C PHE A 136 7.49 -10.24 8.99
N ASN A 137 6.66 -9.82 9.94
CA ASN A 137 6.84 -8.60 10.73
C ASN A 137 6.95 -7.34 9.85
N THR A 138 6.19 -7.30 8.75
CA THR A 138 6.09 -6.17 7.83
C THR A 138 4.81 -5.40 8.12
N ALA A 139 4.92 -4.10 8.38
CA ALA A 139 3.76 -3.26 8.65
C ALA A 139 2.87 -3.15 7.39
N VAL A 140 1.56 -3.29 7.55
CA VAL A 140 0.56 -3.22 6.48
C VAL A 140 -0.34 -2.02 6.70
N GLY A 141 -0.22 -1.01 5.85
CA GLY A 141 -1.14 0.13 5.79
C GLY A 141 -2.22 -0.04 4.72
N VAL A 142 -3.24 0.80 4.77
CA VAL A 142 -4.20 1.00 3.66
C VAL A 142 -4.24 2.49 3.33
N CYS A 143 -4.18 2.81 2.05
CA CYS A 143 -4.34 4.17 1.55
C CYS A 143 -5.47 4.26 0.52
N GLY A 144 -6.12 5.41 0.47
CA GLY A 144 -7.16 5.71 -0.51
C GLY A 144 -8.57 5.74 0.10
N GLU A 145 -9.58 5.60 -0.74
CA GLU A 145 -10.97 5.84 -0.36
C GLU A 145 -11.49 4.83 0.67
N ALA A 146 -11.00 3.59 0.63
CA ALA A 146 -11.37 2.58 1.61
C ALA A 146 -10.95 2.95 3.04
N ALA A 147 -9.82 3.64 3.20
CA ALA A 147 -9.36 4.11 4.51
C ALA A 147 -10.15 5.33 5.03
N ALA A 148 -10.96 5.96 4.17
CA ALA A 148 -11.76 7.14 4.52
C ALA A 148 -13.19 6.78 4.98
N ASP A 149 -13.64 5.55 4.79
CA ASP A 149 -14.93 5.05 5.25
C ASP A 149 -14.82 4.61 6.73
N PRO A 150 -15.58 5.23 7.67
CA PRO A 150 -15.49 4.90 9.09
C PRO A 150 -15.83 3.45 9.44
N LEU A 151 -16.81 2.84 8.76
CA LEU A 151 -17.20 1.46 9.04
C LEU A 151 -16.19 0.48 8.44
N LEU A 152 -15.73 0.75 7.22
CA LEU A 152 -14.72 -0.08 6.59
C LEU A 152 -13.38 0.02 7.34
N ALA A 153 -13.05 1.17 7.91
CA ALA A 153 -11.88 1.33 8.76
C ALA A 153 -11.87 0.35 9.95
N CYS A 154 -13.01 0.11 10.60
CA CYS A 154 -13.15 -0.91 11.64
C CYS A 154 -12.85 -2.31 11.10
N VAL A 155 -13.42 -2.68 9.95
CA VAL A 155 -13.19 -3.97 9.30
C VAL A 155 -11.71 -4.14 8.94
N LEU A 156 -11.10 -3.15 8.29
CA LEU A 156 -9.68 -3.16 7.92
C LEU A 156 -8.78 -3.32 9.15
N THR A 157 -9.09 -2.62 10.24
CA THR A 157 -8.38 -2.75 11.52
C THR A 157 -8.51 -4.18 12.06
N GLY A 158 -9.71 -4.77 12.02
CA GLY A 158 -9.97 -6.15 12.40
C GLY A 158 -9.22 -7.19 11.57
N LEU A 159 -9.05 -6.92 10.27
CA LEU A 159 -8.27 -7.77 9.36
C LEU A 159 -6.75 -7.72 9.65
N GLY A 160 -6.29 -6.75 10.44
CA GLY A 160 -4.89 -6.62 10.86
C GLY A 160 -4.12 -5.49 10.18
N VAL A 161 -4.79 -4.49 9.63
CA VAL A 161 -4.15 -3.27 9.12
C VAL A 161 -3.58 -2.44 10.27
N ASN A 162 -2.34 -1.96 10.12
CA ASN A 162 -1.61 -1.21 11.13
C ASN A 162 -1.75 0.31 10.99
N SER A 163 -2.06 0.81 9.79
CA SER A 163 -2.23 2.24 9.53
C SER A 163 -3.26 2.52 8.45
N LEU A 164 -4.02 3.59 8.64
CA LEU A 164 -5.01 4.09 7.69
C LEU A 164 -4.58 5.47 7.22
N SER A 165 -4.48 5.66 5.90
CA SER A 165 -4.11 6.92 5.27
C SER A 165 -5.24 7.40 4.37
N ALA A 166 -5.84 8.53 4.74
CA ALA A 166 -7.01 9.10 4.09
C ALA A 166 -6.90 10.63 3.95
N ALA A 167 -7.82 11.23 3.19
CA ALA A 167 -7.95 12.68 3.13
C ALA A 167 -8.18 13.28 4.53
N SER A 168 -7.62 14.46 4.79
CA SER A 168 -7.67 15.11 6.11
C SER A 168 -9.09 15.30 6.64
N THR A 169 -10.06 15.54 5.75
CA THR A 169 -11.49 15.69 6.07
C THR A 169 -12.13 14.40 6.59
N ALA A 170 -11.60 13.22 6.24
CA ALA A 170 -12.12 11.93 6.69
C ALA A 170 -11.56 11.51 8.06
N ILE A 171 -10.39 12.03 8.45
CA ILE A 171 -9.66 11.59 9.67
C ILE A 171 -10.53 11.68 10.91
N ALA A 172 -11.28 12.78 11.09
CA ALA A 172 -12.12 12.97 12.27
C ALA A 172 -13.25 11.92 12.36
N GLY A 173 -13.92 11.63 11.24
CA GLY A 173 -15.01 10.64 11.19
C GLY A 173 -14.50 9.22 11.42
N VAL A 174 -13.40 8.85 10.76
CA VAL A 174 -12.75 7.54 10.93
C VAL A 174 -12.25 7.36 12.37
N GLY A 175 -11.58 8.37 12.92
CA GLY A 175 -11.06 8.34 14.28
C GLY A 175 -12.17 8.21 15.32
N ALA A 176 -13.27 8.93 15.17
CA ALA A 176 -14.43 8.84 16.07
C ALA A 176 -15.05 7.43 16.06
N GLN A 177 -15.20 6.82 14.88
CA GLN A 177 -15.76 5.48 14.76
C GLN A 177 -14.85 4.41 15.37
N LEU A 178 -13.54 4.48 15.11
CA LEU A 178 -12.56 3.57 15.71
C LEU A 178 -12.46 3.72 17.23
N ALA A 179 -12.65 4.93 17.77
CA ALA A 179 -12.65 5.17 19.21
C ALA A 179 -13.91 4.59 19.91
N ALA A 180 -14.99 4.32 19.17
CA ALA A 180 -16.24 3.79 19.70
C ALA A 180 -16.28 2.26 19.79
N VAL A 181 -15.28 1.55 19.25
CA VAL A 181 -15.20 0.09 19.22
C VAL A 181 -13.85 -0.39 19.74
N ASP A 182 -13.81 -1.58 20.33
CA ASP A 182 -12.55 -2.22 20.66
C ASP A 182 -12.03 -3.11 19.51
N LEU A 183 -10.76 -3.49 19.58
CA LEU A 183 -10.14 -4.33 18.55
C LEU A 183 -10.80 -5.72 18.46
N GLU A 184 -11.27 -6.27 19.58
CA GLU A 184 -11.95 -7.58 19.59
C GLU A 184 -13.25 -7.54 18.79
N THR A 185 -14.01 -6.45 18.88
CA THR A 185 -15.22 -6.24 18.09
C THR A 185 -14.90 -6.15 16.60
N CYS A 186 -13.84 -5.43 16.23
CA CYS A 186 -13.42 -5.35 14.82
C CYS A 186 -12.99 -6.71 14.25
N GLN A 187 -12.52 -7.64 15.07
CA GLN A 187 -12.03 -8.96 14.65
C GLN A 187 -13.13 -10.03 14.47
N LYS A 188 -14.39 -9.72 14.86
CA LYS A 188 -15.54 -10.63 14.74
C LYS A 188 -16.24 -10.47 13.39
#